data_AF-A0A383AWU6-F1
#
_entry.id   AF-A0A383AWU6-F1
#
_cell.length_a   1.000
_cell.length_b   1.000
_cell.length_c   1.000
_cell.angle_alpha   90.00
_cell.angle_beta   90.00
_cell.angle_gamma   90.00
#
_symmetry.space_group_name_H-M   'P 1'
#
loop_
_entity.id
_entity.type
_entity.pdbx_description
1 polymer ?
#
loop_
_entity_poly.entity_id
_entity_poly.type
_entity_poly.pdbx_seq_one_letter_code
_entity_poly.pdbx_strand_id
1 'polypeptide(L)'
;MSQTESLSPSFAPSGGRCPSQPARETPLATLPEAMSLDERLIQIEFELIAWAMDLAGGNKTRAAEILKIKRSTLGDRINRCRLNGYAL
;
A
#
# COMPACT_ATOMS: atom_id res chain seq x y z
N MET A 1 -38.85 -3.73 -59.74
CA MET A 1 -39.62 -4.56 -58.79
C MET A 1 -38.71 -5.66 -58.27
N SER A 2 -38.02 -5.44 -57.15
CA SER A 2 -37.39 -6.50 -56.35
C SER A 2 -37.30 -5.99 -54.92
N GLN A 3 -38.26 -6.43 -54.11
CA GLN A 3 -38.30 -6.19 -52.66
C GLN A 3 -37.32 -7.17 -52.01
N THR A 4 -36.39 -6.66 -51.22
CA THR A 4 -35.57 -7.49 -50.32
C THR A 4 -36.14 -7.36 -48.91
N GLU A 5 -36.80 -8.43 -48.50
CA GLU A 5 -37.10 -8.75 -47.11
C GLU A 5 -35.81 -8.86 -46.30
N SER A 6 -35.79 -8.37 -45.07
CA SER A 6 -35.31 -9.16 -43.93
C SER A 6 -35.42 -8.43 -42.60
N LEU A 7 -36.38 -8.92 -41.83
CA LEU A 7 -36.29 -9.28 -40.42
C LEU A 7 -35.69 -8.27 -39.42
N SER A 8 -36.61 -7.64 -38.69
CA SER A 8 -36.39 -7.12 -37.34
C SER A 8 -35.94 -8.23 -36.38
N PRO A 9 -34.88 -8.04 -35.57
CA PRO A 9 -34.68 -8.85 -34.39
C PRO A 9 -35.49 -8.27 -33.22
N SER A 10 -36.46 -9.06 -32.77
CA SER A 10 -37.18 -8.91 -31.51
C SER A 10 -36.20 -9.07 -30.35
N PHE A 11 -35.90 -7.98 -29.65
CA PHE A 11 -35.06 -7.99 -28.46
C PHE A 11 -35.95 -8.08 -27.21
N ALA A 12 -36.13 -9.31 -26.71
CA ALA A 12 -36.76 -9.58 -25.43
C ALA A 12 -35.69 -9.83 -24.34
N PRO A 13 -36.02 -9.58 -23.05
CA PRO A 13 -35.08 -9.06 -22.08
C PRO A 13 -34.27 -10.17 -21.40
N SER A 14 -32.94 -10.04 -21.43
CA SER A 14 -32.08 -10.83 -20.54
C SER A 14 -32.23 -10.30 -19.12
N GLY A 15 -33.01 -11.04 -18.32
CA GLY A 15 -33.02 -10.93 -16.86
C GLY A 15 -31.62 -11.21 -16.31
N GLY A 16 -30.84 -10.14 -16.18
CA GLY A 16 -29.56 -10.14 -15.49
C GLY A 16 -29.81 -10.26 -14.00
N ARG A 17 -29.64 -11.47 -13.47
CA ARG A 17 -29.51 -11.74 -12.03
C ARG A 17 -28.53 -10.73 -11.43
N CYS A 18 -28.99 -9.93 -10.47
CA CYS A 18 -28.10 -9.24 -9.55
C CYS A 18 -27.32 -10.30 -8.76
N PRO A 19 -25.99 -10.36 -8.86
CA PRO A 19 -25.23 -11.03 -7.82
C PRO A 19 -25.27 -10.11 -6.59
N SER A 20 -26.13 -10.46 -5.64
CA SER A 20 -26.04 -9.98 -4.26
C SER A 20 -24.72 -10.51 -3.68
N GLN A 21 -23.61 -9.87 -4.01
CA GLN A 21 -22.36 -10.11 -3.30
C GLN A 21 -22.55 -9.56 -1.88
N PRO A 22 -22.33 -10.37 -0.83
CA PRO A 22 -22.19 -9.82 0.51
C PRO A 22 -20.98 -8.90 0.45
N ALA A 23 -21.21 -7.61 0.75
CA ALA A 23 -20.17 -6.61 0.84
C ALA A 23 -19.04 -7.19 1.68
N ARG A 24 -17.88 -7.43 1.05
CA ARG A 24 -16.66 -7.72 1.80
C ARG A 24 -16.46 -6.52 2.70
N GLU A 25 -16.70 -6.71 3.98
CA GLU A 25 -16.39 -5.75 5.02
C GLU A 25 -14.87 -5.58 4.97
N THR A 26 -14.41 -4.58 4.20
CA THR A 26 -13.07 -4.06 4.36
C THR A 26 -12.91 -3.76 5.84
N PRO A 27 -11.88 -4.28 6.52
CA PRO A 27 -11.59 -3.85 7.87
C PRO A 27 -11.53 -2.33 7.81
N LEU A 28 -12.45 -1.66 8.50
CA LEU A 28 -12.39 -0.23 8.72
C LEU A 28 -11.00 0.01 9.28
N ALA A 29 -10.11 0.50 8.42
CA ALA A 29 -8.78 0.90 8.82
C ALA A 29 -9.00 1.88 9.97
N THR A 30 -8.73 1.40 11.18
CA THR A 30 -8.92 2.16 12.40
C THR A 30 -8.12 3.44 12.18
N LEU A 31 -8.82 4.56 12.08
CA LEU A 31 -8.16 5.85 11.92
C LEU A 31 -7.13 5.92 13.04
N PRO A 32 -5.84 6.14 12.73
CA PRO A 32 -4.82 6.14 13.76
C PRO A 32 -5.23 7.13 14.85
N GLU A 33 -5.09 6.68 16.09
CA GLU A 33 -5.18 7.52 17.28
C GLU A 33 -4.44 8.84 17.01
N ALA A 34 -4.99 9.98 17.45
CA ALA A 34 -4.55 11.31 17.04
C ALA A 34 -3.02 11.46 17.14
N MET A 35 -2.34 11.24 16.00
CA MET A 35 -0.89 11.26 15.92
C MET A 35 -0.45 12.51 15.18
N SER A 36 0.64 13.10 15.64
CA SER A 36 1.27 14.19 14.93
C SER A 36 1.84 13.69 13.60
N LEU A 37 1.94 14.61 12.62
CA LEU A 37 2.56 14.31 11.33
C LEU A 37 3.99 13.79 11.51
N ASP A 38 4.74 14.39 12.42
CA ASP A 38 6.11 14.01 12.73
C ASP A 38 6.20 12.56 13.23
N GLU A 39 5.32 12.15 14.14
CA GLU A 39 5.26 10.75 14.61
C GLU A 39 4.99 9.78 13.46
N ARG A 40 4.12 10.15 12.50
CA ARG A 40 3.81 9.26 11.36
C ARG A 40 4.99 9.14 10.42
N LEU A 41 5.71 10.22 10.19
CA LEU A 41 6.91 10.21 9.38
C LEU A 41 8.01 9.36 10.03
N ILE A 42 8.18 9.45 11.35
CA ILE A 42 9.15 8.63 12.09
C ILE A 42 8.78 7.15 12.03
N GLN A 43 7.49 6.81 12.18
CA GLN A 43 7.00 5.43 12.05
C GLN A 43 7.31 4.85 10.66
N ILE A 44 7.00 5.59 9.60
CA ILE A 44 7.27 5.15 8.21
C ILE A 44 8.78 5.03 7.98
N GLU A 45 9.57 5.98 8.50
CA GLU A 45 11.03 5.93 8.44
C GLU A 45 11.58 4.68 9.14
N PHE A 46 11.06 4.37 10.33
CA PHE A 46 11.41 3.15 11.06
C PHE A 46 11.08 1.89 10.28
N GLU A 47 9.86 1.77 9.76
CA GLU A 47 9.41 0.62 8.96
C GLU A 47 10.31 0.40 7.74
N LEU A 48 10.68 1.48 7.05
CA LEU A 48 11.52 1.41 5.86
C LEU A 48 12.97 1.03 6.19
N ILE A 49 13.51 1.53 7.31
CA ILE A 49 14.85 1.16 7.78
C ILE A 49 14.88 -0.29 8.26
N ALA A 50 13.87 -0.74 8.99
CA ALA A 50 13.74 -2.12 9.45
C ALA A 50 13.71 -3.09 8.25
N TRP A 51 12.89 -2.79 7.24
CA TRP A 51 12.85 -3.55 6.00
C TRP A 51 14.20 -3.63 5.28
N ALA A 52 14.91 -2.49 5.16
CA ALA A 52 16.21 -2.46 4.51
C ALA A 52 17.29 -3.22 5.32
N MET A 53 17.21 -3.17 6.66
CA MET A 53 18.11 -3.89 7.56
C MET A 53 17.91 -5.41 7.48
N ASP A 54 16.66 -5.86 7.39
CA ASP A 54 16.29 -7.27 7.19
C ASP A 54 16.86 -7.79 5.86
N LEU A 55 16.60 -7.08 4.75
CA LEU A 55 17.16 -7.42 3.44
C LEU A 55 18.68 -7.39 3.38
N ALA A 56 19.32 -6.53 4.19
CA ALA A 56 20.77 -6.42 4.27
C ALA A 56 21.41 -7.43 5.23
N GLY A 57 20.62 -8.24 5.95
CA GLY A 57 21.12 -9.16 6.98
C GLY A 57 21.84 -8.44 8.12
N GLY A 58 21.37 -7.26 8.51
CA GLY A 58 21.98 -6.44 9.57
C GLY A 58 23.18 -5.59 9.13
N ASN A 59 23.56 -5.62 7.85
CA ASN A 59 24.65 -4.79 7.35
C ASN A 59 24.17 -3.35 7.03
N LYS A 60 24.58 -2.40 7.88
CA LYS A 60 24.20 -0.98 7.75
C LYS A 60 24.62 -0.34 6.42
N THR A 61 25.79 -0.69 5.88
CA THR A 61 26.27 -0.13 4.61
C THR A 61 25.38 -0.60 3.46
N ARG A 62 25.06 -1.90 3.44
CA ARG A 62 24.17 -2.48 2.44
C ARG A 62 22.73 -2.00 2.57
N ALA A 63 22.22 -1.82 3.78
CA ALA A 63 20.91 -1.20 4.02
C ALA A 63 20.87 0.24 3.49
N ALA A 64 21.96 1.00 3.66
CA ALA A 64 22.07 2.37 3.13
C ALA A 64 22.08 2.39 1.59
N GLU A 65 22.73 1.40 0.96
CA GLU A 65 22.70 1.21 -0.50
C GLU A 65 21.30 0.86 -1.02
N ILE A 66 20.59 -0.05 -0.33
CA ILE A 66 19.20 -0.42 -0.66
C ILE A 66 18.29 0.81 -0.60
N LEU A 67 18.45 1.64 0.43
CA LEU A 67 17.71 2.89 0.61
C LEU A 67 18.25 4.05 -0.24
N LYS A 68 19.37 3.86 -0.95
CA LYS A 68 20.04 4.87 -1.78
C LYS A 68 20.41 6.15 -1.02
N ILE A 69 20.87 6.01 0.21
CA ILE A 69 21.33 7.12 1.06
C ILE A 69 22.75 6.89 1.57
N LYS A 70 23.40 7.94 2.07
CA LYS A 70 24.72 7.81 2.71
C LYS A 70 24.61 6.99 4.00
N ARG A 71 25.62 6.16 4.29
CA ARG A 71 25.71 5.39 5.54
C ARG A 71 25.64 6.27 6.79
N SER A 72 26.26 7.46 6.76
CA SER A 72 26.18 8.44 7.86
C SER A 72 24.73 8.86 8.11
N THR A 73 24.02 9.26 7.04
CA THR A 73 22.60 9.63 7.11
C THR A 73 21.75 8.48 7.63
N LEU A 74 21.97 7.24 7.20
CA LEU A 74 21.26 6.09 7.76
C LEU A 74 21.50 5.96 9.26
N GLY A 75 22.74 6.13 9.73
CA GLY A 75 23.07 6.12 11.16
C GLY A 75 22.30 7.18 11.95
N ASP A 76 22.23 8.40 11.43
CA ASP A 76 21.46 9.49 12.06
C ASP A 76 19.96 9.16 12.13
N ARG A 77 19.40 8.59 11.06
CA ARG A 77 18.00 8.18 10.98
C ARG A 77 17.67 7.04 11.96
N ILE A 78 18.57 6.05 12.10
CA ILE A 78 18.45 4.98 13.10
C ILE A 78 18.43 5.56 14.51
N ASN A 79 19.35 6.48 14.81
CA ASN A 79 19.40 7.13 16.13
C ASN A 79 18.14 7.93 16.40
N ARG A 80 17.63 8.67 15.40
CA ARG A 80 16.37 9.41 15.52
C ARG A 80 15.19 8.48 15.82
N CYS A 81 15.06 7.36 15.11
CA CYS A 81 14.00 6.38 15.39
C CYS A 81 14.10 5.85 16.83
N ARG A 82 15.31 5.52 17.30
CA ARG A 82 15.54 5.03 18.67
C ARG A 82 15.18 6.03 19.76
N LEU A 83 15.49 7.31 19.55
CA LEU A 83 15.15 8.38 20.49
C LEU A 83 13.63 8.59 20.61
N ASN A 84 12.88 8.22 19.57
CA ASN A 84 11.43 8.29 19.52
C ASN A 84 10.75 6.97 19.93
N GLY A 85 11.49 6.03 20.53
CA GLY A 85 10.94 4.79 21.09
C GLY A 85 10.91 3.58 20.13
N TYR A 86 11.45 3.71 18.92
CA TYR A 86 11.46 2.62 17.95
C TYR A 86 12.75 1.80 18.01
N ALA A 87 12.63 0.49 18.26
CA ALA A 87 13.77 -0.42 18.37
C ALA A 87 14.09 -1.11 17.03
N LEU A 88 15.26 -0.77 16.46
CA LEU A 88 15.86 -1.34 15.23
C LEU A 88 17.00 -2.30 15.53
#